data_AF-U2FW88-F1
#
_entry.id   AF-U2FW88-F1
#
_cell.length_a   1.000
_cell.length_b   1.000
_cell.length_c   1.000
_cell.angle_alpha   90.00
_cell.angle_beta   90.00
_cell.angle_gamma   90.00
#
_symmetry.space_group_name_H-M   'P 1'
#
loop_
_entity.id
_entity.type
_entity.pdbx_description
1 polymer ?
#
loop_
_entity_poly.entity_id
_entity_poly.type
_entity_poly.pdbx_seq_one_letter_code
_entity_poly.pdbx_strand_id
1 'polypeptide(L)'
;MRSTLRHAVAIALFICAPGVAGANPSDQSGPARVANAAGEYLVFSDALTADCMLHRGRSRRIANTHPTRAIRVVLIAYTGKTRAQGDSEFILDPKTEPKPLGCDSVSGLARRWEIVHARFVSPARR
;
A
#
# COMPACT_ATOMS: atom_id res chain seq x y z
N MET A 1 31.81 13.56 54.82
CA MET A 1 32.91 14.50 55.11
C MET A 1 33.93 14.42 53.99
N ARG A 2 34.42 15.59 53.53
CA ARG A 2 35.49 15.83 52.50
C ARG A 2 35.03 15.61 51.05
N SER A 3 34.64 16.62 50.27
CA SER A 3 35.31 17.87 49.84
C SER A 3 36.18 17.71 48.58
N THR A 4 35.72 18.36 47.50
CA THR A 4 36.44 19.13 46.47
C THR A 4 37.40 18.46 45.50
N LEU A 5 37.09 18.57 44.19
CA LEU A 5 37.94 19.14 43.11
C LEU A 5 37.02 19.33 41.87
N ARG A 6 36.58 20.50 41.38
CA ARG A 6 37.20 21.76 40.91
C ARG A 6 37.98 21.61 39.58
N HIS A 7 37.39 22.21 38.53
CA HIS A 7 37.94 22.63 37.22
C HIS A 7 38.14 21.49 36.19
N ALA A 8 37.81 21.64 34.91
CA ALA A 8 37.97 22.81 34.07
C ALA A 8 36.85 22.97 33.03
N VAL A 9 36.46 24.22 32.86
CA VAL A 9 35.61 24.73 31.78
C VAL A 9 36.49 24.91 30.55
N ALA A 10 36.24 24.15 29.48
CA ALA A 10 36.81 24.41 28.17
C ALA A 10 35.79 25.17 27.34
N ILE A 11 35.94 26.50 27.31
CA ILE A 11 35.26 27.39 26.38
C ILE A 11 35.91 27.21 25.01
N ALA A 12 35.23 26.50 24.11
CA ALA A 12 35.53 26.53 22.69
C ALA A 12 34.64 27.60 22.04
N LEU A 13 35.18 28.82 21.92
CA LEU A 13 34.67 29.82 20.99
C LEU A 13 34.88 29.28 19.57
N PHE A 14 33.80 28.89 18.88
CA PHE A 14 33.82 28.74 17.43
C PHE A 14 33.02 29.89 16.82
N ILE A 15 33.77 30.81 16.22
CA ILE A 15 33.31 32.02 15.55
C ILE A 15 32.96 31.68 14.09
N CYS A 16 31.80 32.19 13.65
CA CYS A 16 31.36 32.49 12.28
C CYS A 16 31.30 31.38 11.21
N ALA A 17 30.07 31.08 10.77
CA ALA A 17 29.64 31.41 9.41
C ALA A 17 28.10 31.51 9.32
N PRO A 18 27.54 32.52 8.62
CA PRO A 18 26.12 32.62 8.37
C PRO A 18 25.76 31.68 7.22
N GLY A 19 24.83 30.77 7.48
CA GLY A 19 24.42 29.79 6.48
C GLY A 19 23.09 29.17 6.86
N VAL A 20 22.09 29.99 7.18
CA VAL A 20 20.70 29.52 7.18
C VAL A 20 20.31 29.31 5.71
N ALA A 21 20.79 28.21 5.13
CA ALA A 21 20.09 27.62 4.01
C ALA A 21 18.72 27.22 4.57
N GLY A 22 17.73 28.07 4.34
CA GLY A 22 16.34 27.76 4.62
C GLY A 22 16.04 26.44 3.96
N ALA A 23 15.99 25.37 4.75
CA ALA A 23 15.36 24.14 4.38
C ALA A 23 13.88 24.49 4.18
N ASN A 24 13.51 24.86 2.96
CA ASN A 24 12.13 24.88 2.53
C ASN A 24 11.66 23.41 2.63
N PRO A 25 10.74 23.04 3.53
CA PRO A 25 10.01 21.79 3.38
C PRO A 25 8.93 22.04 2.33
N SER A 26 9.33 22.47 1.14
CA SER A 26 8.44 22.54 0.00
C SER A 26 8.28 21.11 -0.50
N ASP A 27 7.24 20.47 0.01
CA ASP A 27 6.35 19.67 -0.82
C ASP A 27 6.97 18.40 -1.41
N GLN A 28 7.22 17.40 -0.54
CA GLN A 28 7.22 16.00 -0.97
C GLN A 28 5.79 15.47 -1.20
N SER A 29 4.89 16.30 -1.74
CA SER A 29 3.57 15.90 -2.22
C SER A 29 3.63 15.64 -3.73
N GLY A 30 4.69 14.98 -4.18
CA GLY A 30 4.78 14.50 -5.56
C GLY A 30 3.76 13.36 -5.80
N PRO A 31 3.30 13.17 -7.05
CA PRO A 31 2.33 12.13 -7.41
C PRO A 31 2.77 10.69 -7.03
N ALA A 32 4.04 10.48 -6.74
CA ALA A 32 4.59 9.21 -6.27
C ALA A 32 4.10 8.80 -4.86
N ARG A 33 3.90 9.73 -3.92
CA ARG A 33 3.36 9.39 -2.59
C ARG A 33 1.85 9.07 -2.68
N VAL A 34 1.14 9.74 -3.59
CA VAL A 34 -0.28 9.47 -3.88
C VAL A 34 -0.47 8.16 -4.64
N ALA A 35 0.50 7.75 -5.46
CA ALA A 35 0.46 6.49 -6.20
C ALA A 35 0.57 5.25 -5.30
N ASN A 36 1.05 5.36 -4.06
CA ASN A 36 1.00 4.26 -3.09
C ASN A 36 -0.17 4.38 -2.09
N ALA A 37 -0.68 5.59 -1.84
CA ALA A 37 -1.79 5.82 -0.91
C ALA A 37 -3.10 5.11 -1.32
N ALA A 38 -3.33 4.89 -2.62
CA ALA A 38 -4.54 4.20 -3.08
C ALA A 38 -4.60 2.73 -2.60
N GLY A 39 -3.46 2.06 -2.46
CA GLY A 39 -3.40 0.67 -2.00
C GLY A 39 -3.92 0.47 -0.58
N GLU A 40 -3.81 1.48 0.28
CA GLU A 40 -4.25 1.44 1.68
C GLU A 40 -5.77 1.27 1.83
N TYR A 41 -6.53 1.63 0.79
CA TYR A 41 -7.98 1.50 0.73
C TYR A 41 -8.43 0.19 0.08
N LEU A 42 -7.51 -0.72 -0.24
CA LEU A 42 -7.83 -2.01 -0.84
C LEU A 42 -7.78 -3.10 0.21
N VAL A 43 -8.93 -3.73 0.45
CA VAL A 43 -9.07 -4.80 1.44
C VAL A 43 -9.45 -6.09 0.75
N PHE A 44 -8.69 -7.14 1.02
CA PHE A 44 -9.07 -8.48 0.62
C PHE A 44 -9.99 -9.12 1.64
N SER A 45 -10.91 -9.96 1.16
CA SER A 45 -11.80 -10.77 1.99
C SER A 45 -12.05 -12.13 1.34
N ASP A 46 -12.49 -13.10 2.15
CA ASP A 46 -12.75 -14.47 1.68
C ASP A 46 -14.17 -14.89 2.03
N ALA A 47 -14.94 -15.29 1.03
CA ALA A 47 -16.32 -15.76 1.18
C ALA A 47 -16.45 -17.24 0.80
N LEU A 48 -17.37 -17.96 1.45
CA LEU A 48 -17.74 -19.31 1.03
C LEU A 48 -18.66 -19.21 -0.20
N THR A 49 -18.31 -19.90 -1.27
CA THR A 49 -19.14 -20.06 -2.46
C THR A 49 -19.17 -21.52 -2.87
N ALA A 50 -20.29 -22.01 -3.40
CA ALA A 50 -20.45 -23.41 -3.78
C ALA A 50 -19.30 -23.89 -4.68
N ASP A 51 -18.98 -23.11 -5.72
CA ASP A 51 -17.92 -23.43 -6.69
C ASP A 51 -16.54 -23.57 -6.04
N CYS A 52 -16.17 -22.68 -5.12
CA CYS A 52 -14.87 -22.75 -4.47
C CYS A 52 -14.80 -23.86 -3.41
N MET A 53 -15.92 -24.17 -2.75
CA MET A 53 -15.96 -25.28 -1.79
C MET A 53 -15.71 -26.63 -2.46
N LEU A 54 -16.12 -26.83 -3.72
CA LEU A 54 -15.79 -28.03 -4.50
C LEU A 54 -14.27 -28.23 -4.65
N HIS A 55 -13.51 -27.14 -4.66
CA HIS A 55 -12.06 -27.14 -4.72
C HIS A 55 -11.38 -26.99 -3.34
N ARG A 56 -12.14 -27.17 -2.25
CA ARG A 56 -11.67 -26.97 -0.86
C ARG A 56 -11.09 -25.56 -0.64
N GLY A 57 -11.62 -24.58 -1.35
CA GLY A 57 -11.22 -23.19 -1.28
C GLY A 57 -12.36 -22.25 -0.92
N ARG A 58 -12.02 -20.97 -0.82
CA ARG A 58 -12.90 -19.83 -0.60
C ARG A 58 -12.79 -18.88 -1.78
N SER A 59 -13.85 -18.13 -2.04
CA SER A 59 -13.80 -17.05 -3.02
C SER A 59 -13.01 -15.88 -2.44
N ARG A 60 -11.82 -15.64 -2.98
CA ARG A 60 -11.04 -14.44 -2.71
C ARG A 60 -11.70 -13.25 -3.38
N ARG A 61 -11.84 -12.15 -2.65
CA ARG A 61 -12.45 -10.91 -3.12
C ARG A 61 -11.59 -9.71 -2.74
N ILE A 62 -11.75 -8.61 -3.46
CA ILE A 62 -11.11 -7.32 -3.18
C ILE A 62 -12.14 -6.20 -3.17
N ALA A 63 -12.09 -5.33 -2.17
CA ALA A 63 -12.99 -4.20 -2.00
C ALA A 63 -12.20 -2.89 -1.98
N ASN A 64 -12.81 -1.84 -2.51
CA ASN A 64 -12.38 -0.47 -2.31
C ASN A 64 -13.14 0.14 -1.12
N THR A 65 -12.42 0.43 -0.04
CA THR A 65 -12.95 1.04 1.18
C THR A 65 -12.87 2.56 1.19
N HIS A 66 -12.32 3.19 0.14
CA HIS A 66 -12.28 4.64 0.04
C HIS A 66 -13.71 5.21 -0.03
N PRO A 67 -14.03 6.30 0.70
CA PRO A 67 -15.40 6.77 0.82
C PRO A 67 -16.00 7.31 -0.49
N THR A 68 -15.17 7.90 -1.37
CA THR A 68 -15.67 8.68 -2.53
C THR A 68 -14.94 8.46 -3.87
N ARG A 69 -13.82 7.73 -3.92
CA ARG A 69 -12.96 7.68 -5.11
C ARG A 69 -12.84 6.26 -5.61
N ALA A 70 -12.97 6.08 -6.91
CA ALA A 70 -12.67 4.82 -7.57
C ALA A 70 -11.15 4.60 -7.62
N ILE A 71 -10.75 3.33 -7.53
CA ILE A 71 -9.35 2.92 -7.56
C ILE A 71 -9.15 1.97 -8.73
N ARG A 72 -8.19 2.29 -9.60
CA ARG A 72 -7.68 1.34 -10.60
C ARG A 72 -6.59 0.51 -9.94
N VAL A 73 -6.78 -0.80 -9.90
CA VAL A 73 -5.86 -1.76 -9.31
C VAL A 73 -5.36 -2.74 -10.38
N VAL A 74 -4.06 -3.03 -10.32
CA VAL A 74 -3.41 -4.06 -11.12
C VAL A 74 -2.95 -5.15 -10.15
N LEU A 75 -3.35 -6.39 -10.44
CA LEU A 75 -3.10 -7.57 -9.64
C LEU A 75 -2.31 -8.60 -10.42
N ILE A 76 -1.40 -9.30 -9.73
CA ILE A 76 -0.77 -10.51 -10.23
C ILE A 76 -1.30 -11.69 -9.41
N ALA A 77 -1.72 -12.76 -10.09
CA ALA A 77 -2.09 -14.00 -9.44
C ALA A 77 -0.89 -14.95 -9.34
N TYR A 78 -0.83 -15.73 -8.27
CA TYR A 78 0.12 -16.81 -8.07
C TYR A 78 -0.64 -18.09 -7.73
N THR A 79 -0.25 -19.22 -8.33
CA THR A 79 -0.73 -20.55 -7.95
C THR A 79 0.47 -21.36 -7.48
N GLY A 80 0.49 -21.73 -6.19
CA GLY A 80 1.69 -22.23 -5.52
C GLY A 80 2.81 -21.19 -5.60
N LYS A 81 3.91 -21.56 -6.25
CA LYS A 81 5.07 -20.69 -6.51
C LYS A 81 5.07 -20.06 -7.91
N THR A 82 4.08 -20.38 -8.74
CA THR A 82 4.04 -19.97 -10.14
C THR A 82 3.24 -18.69 -10.30
N ARG A 83 3.87 -17.64 -10.86
CA ARG A 83 3.21 -16.40 -11.28
C ARG A 83 2.33 -16.68 -12.50
N ALA A 84 1.10 -16.19 -12.51
CA ALA A 84 0.24 -16.23 -13.69
C ALA A 84 0.85 -15.42 -14.84
N GLN A 85 0.53 -15.82 -16.08
CA GLN A 85 0.89 -15.05 -17.26
C GLN A 85 -0.04 -13.85 -17.37
N GLY A 86 0.54 -12.65 -17.39
CA GLY A 86 -0.20 -11.39 -17.44
C GLY A 86 -0.66 -10.87 -16.09
N ASP A 87 -1.28 -9.70 -16.15
CA ASP A 87 -1.77 -8.94 -15.01
C ASP A 87 -3.29 -8.76 -15.16
N SER A 88 -4.00 -8.71 -14.04
CA SER A 88 -5.44 -8.43 -14.03
C SER A 88 -5.67 -6.99 -13.57
N GLU A 89 -6.35 -6.21 -14.40
CA GLU A 89 -6.64 -4.80 -14.11
C GLU A 89 -8.14 -4.60 -13.86
N PHE A 90 -8.47 -3.90 -12.78
CA PHE A 90 -9.85 -3.58 -12.40
C PHE A 90 -9.98 -2.11 -12.00
N ILE A 91 -11.16 -1.54 -12.23
CA ILE A 91 -11.60 -0.33 -11.55
C ILE A 91 -12.58 -0.75 -10.46
N LEU A 92 -12.30 -0.35 -9.22
CA LEU A 92 -13.12 -0.63 -8.06
C LEU A 92 -13.78 0.66 -7.59
N ASP A 93 -15.09 0.74 -7.75
CA ASP A 93 -15.87 1.90 -7.32
C ASP A 93 -16.07 1.89 -5.80
N PRO A 94 -16.13 3.07 -5.16
CA PRO A 94 -16.38 3.18 -3.72
C PRO A 94 -17.77 2.66 -3.38
N LYS A 95 -17.93 2.09 -2.18
CA LYS A 95 -19.23 1.62 -1.64
C LYS A 95 -19.92 0.56 -2.53
N THR A 96 -19.15 -0.20 -3.30
CA THR A 96 -19.64 -1.34 -4.07
C THR A 96 -19.29 -2.65 -3.38
N GLU A 97 -19.98 -3.73 -3.79
CA GLU A 97 -19.66 -5.06 -3.28
C GLU A 97 -18.22 -5.47 -3.63
N PRO A 98 -17.54 -6.23 -2.75
CA PRO A 98 -16.20 -6.72 -3.03
C PRO A 98 -16.16 -7.51 -4.34
N LYS A 99 -15.25 -7.17 -5.26
CA LYS A 99 -15.07 -7.86 -6.54
C LYS A 99 -14.49 -9.26 -6.31
N PRO A 100 -15.13 -10.34 -6.79
CA PRO A 100 -14.53 -11.67 -6.73
C PRO A 100 -13.35 -11.79 -7.69
N LEU A 101 -12.27 -12.41 -7.21
CA LEU A 101 -11.04 -12.67 -7.97
C LEU A 101 -10.92 -14.13 -8.41
N GLY A 102 -11.57 -15.04 -7.68
CA GLY A 102 -11.56 -16.48 -7.92
C GLY A 102 -11.37 -17.27 -6.64
N CYS A 103 -11.20 -18.59 -6.76
CA CYS A 103 -10.95 -19.44 -5.61
C CYS A 103 -9.49 -19.32 -5.14
N ASP A 104 -9.30 -19.23 -3.83
CA ASP A 104 -7.98 -19.21 -3.16
C ASP A 104 -7.26 -20.58 -3.18
N SER A 105 -7.89 -21.60 -3.74
CA SER A 105 -7.29 -22.89 -4.03
C SER A 105 -7.77 -23.40 -5.38
N VAL A 106 -6.85 -23.94 -6.18
CA VAL A 106 -7.13 -24.57 -7.47
C VAL A 106 -6.24 -25.80 -7.60
N SER A 107 -6.85 -26.95 -7.90
CA SER A 107 -6.13 -28.23 -8.10
C SER A 107 -5.20 -28.61 -6.94
N GLY A 108 -5.61 -28.32 -5.70
CA GLY A 108 -4.83 -28.61 -4.49
C GLY A 108 -3.69 -27.63 -4.22
N LEU A 109 -3.49 -26.61 -5.06
CA LEU A 109 -2.50 -25.56 -4.86
C LEU A 109 -3.17 -24.30 -4.33
N ALA A 110 -2.51 -23.63 -3.37
CA ALA A 110 -2.94 -22.32 -2.91
C ALA A 110 -2.83 -21.29 -4.04
N ARG A 111 -3.85 -20.45 -4.19
CA ARG A 111 -3.90 -19.36 -5.15
C ARG A 111 -4.06 -18.03 -4.42
N ARG A 112 -3.21 -17.06 -4.75
CA ARG A 112 -3.15 -15.75 -4.09
C ARG A 112 -3.00 -14.64 -5.11
N TRP A 113 -3.36 -13.43 -4.72
CA TRP A 113 -3.22 -12.23 -5.54
C TRP A 113 -2.40 -11.20 -4.80
N GLU A 114 -1.51 -10.54 -5.52
CA GLU A 114 -0.71 -9.42 -5.03
C GLU A 114 -1.10 -8.14 -5.77
N ILE A 115 -1.25 -7.05 -5.03
CA ILE A 115 -1.42 -5.71 -5.60
C ILE A 115 -0.04 -5.24 -6.05
N VAL A 116 0.13 -5.00 -7.34
CA VAL A 116 1.39 -4.46 -7.89
C VAL A 116 1.29 -2.99 -8.26
N HIS A 117 0.08 -2.52 -8.54
CA HIS A 117 -0.17 -1.11 -8.74
C HIS A 117 -1.59 -0.76 -8.29
N ALA A 118 -1.74 0.39 -7.62
CA ALA A 118 -3.03 0.93 -7.27
C ALA A 118 -2.99 2.44 -7.44
N ARG A 119 -3.99 3.03 -8.10
CA ARG A 119 -4.08 4.48 -8.23
C ARG A 119 -5.52 4.93 -8.21
N PHE A 120 -5.77 6.09 -7.63
CA PHE A 120 -7.07 6.71 -7.75
C PHE A 120 -7.36 7.05 -9.21
N VAL A 121 -8.60 6.78 -9.63
CA VAL A 121 -9.08 7.22 -10.93
C VAL A 121 -9.38 8.71 -10.84
N SER A 122 -8.68 9.52 -11.64
CA SER A 122 -9.02 10.94 -11.81
C SER A 122 -10.40 11.03 -12.47
N PRO A 123 -11.29 11.92 -12.03
CA PRO A 123 -12.48 12.22 -12.83
C PRO A 123 -12.01 12.62 -14.23
N ALA A 124 -12.64 12.04 -15.26
CA ALA A 124 -12.35 12.42 -16.64
C ALA A 124 -12.56 13.94 -16.77
N ARG A 125 -11.53 14.68 -17.16
CA ARG A 125 -11.71 16.07 -17.59
C ARG A 125 -12.53 16.01 -18.87
N ARG A 126 -13.82 16.34 -18.76
CA ARG A 126 -14.70 16.61 -19.89
C ARG A 126 -14.51 18.05 -20.32
#